data_AF-A0A183VD64-F1
#
_entry.id   AF-A0A183VD64-F1
#
_cell.length_a   1.000
_cell.length_b   1.000
_cell.length_c   1.000
_cell.angle_alpha   90.00
_cell.angle_beta   90.00
_cell.angle_gamma   90.00
#
_symmetry.space_group_name_H-M   'P 1'
#
loop_
_entity.id
_entity.type
_entity.pdbx_description
1 polymer ?
#
loop_
_entity_poly.entity_id
_entity_poly.type
_entity_poly.pdbx_seq_one_letter_code
_entity_poly.pdbx_strand_id
1 'polypeptide(L)'
;MNSLDSKMITWLKSTHHRFWVEAWKVISLVLVLGNIACIRSECYCPYSFWAISLIFVLSGITRDDSELPKLPDDQNEGILPRQIRILVERRRDVKNLMKSDKLSEHQRQQYNVRQMALKLTANSMYGCLGFPHCRFYAKPLAALITSRGREILMHTKDLVEKQGYAVIYGDTDSIMIDTGLDDLNQVKKLGFELKRMVNKCHKKLELDIDGVYKRLLLLKKKKYAGLAVDLNDETKMEREMKGLDIVRRDWSVLAKDIGNEIVGMILSLSTGRDELVEHIHERLRAVRKELDDGLVDMCKFEIMKV
;
A
#
# COMPACT_ATOMS: atom_id res chain seq x y z
N MET A 1 -15.76 0.84 -33.50
CA MET A 1 -15.11 -0.47 -33.65
C MET A 1 -14.81 -0.67 -35.13
N ASN A 2 -13.60 -0.31 -35.54
CA ASN A 2 -13.14 -0.40 -36.92
C ASN A 2 -12.49 -1.76 -37.17
N SER A 3 -12.36 -2.17 -38.44
CA SER A 3 -11.87 -3.52 -38.80
C SER A 3 -10.42 -3.81 -38.37
N LEU A 4 -9.63 -2.76 -38.11
CA LEU A 4 -8.29 -2.83 -37.53
C LEU A 4 -8.30 -3.31 -36.07
N ASP A 5 -9.28 -2.86 -35.27
CA ASP A 5 -9.45 -3.28 -33.87
C ASP A 5 -9.59 -4.80 -33.79
N SER A 6 -10.47 -5.38 -34.61
CA SER A 6 -10.80 -6.81 -34.59
C SER A 6 -9.60 -7.71 -34.91
N LYS A 7 -8.77 -7.33 -35.88
CA LYS A 7 -7.56 -8.10 -36.25
C LYS A 7 -6.49 -8.02 -35.16
N MET A 8 -6.29 -6.86 -34.53
CA MET A 8 -5.31 -6.70 -33.45
C MET A 8 -5.78 -7.35 -32.14
N ILE A 9 -7.08 -7.28 -31.81
CA ILE A 9 -7.70 -7.99 -30.67
C ILE A 9 -7.51 -9.50 -30.79
N THR A 10 -7.60 -10.05 -32.00
CA THR A 10 -7.35 -11.48 -32.26
C THR A 10 -5.88 -11.85 -32.02
N TRP A 11 -4.95 -10.97 -32.40
CA TRP A 11 -3.50 -11.19 -32.22
C TRP A 11 -3.01 -11.02 -30.77
N LEU A 12 -3.55 -10.04 -30.03
CA LEU A 12 -3.29 -9.87 -28.59
C LEU A 12 -3.81 -11.06 -27.74
N LYS A 13 -4.77 -11.83 -28.28
CA LYS A 13 -5.24 -13.10 -27.69
C LYS A 13 -4.42 -14.31 -28.13
N SER A 14 -3.81 -14.29 -29.33
CA SER A 14 -3.00 -15.42 -29.83
C SER A 14 -1.54 -15.38 -29.37
N THR A 15 -1.02 -14.21 -29.01
CA THR A 15 0.32 -14.09 -28.42
C THR A 15 0.28 -14.43 -26.93
N HIS A 16 0.70 -15.64 -26.56
CA HIS A 16 0.77 -16.15 -25.18
C HIS A 16 1.72 -15.37 -24.22
N HIS A 17 2.22 -14.21 -24.62
CA HIS A 17 3.09 -13.38 -23.80
C HIS A 17 2.28 -12.62 -22.74
N ARG A 18 2.52 -12.92 -21.45
CA ARG A 18 1.87 -12.25 -20.31
C ARG A 18 1.93 -10.72 -20.38
N PHE A 19 2.97 -10.18 -21.01
CA PHE A 19 3.17 -8.75 -21.29
C PHE A 19 1.96 -8.10 -21.99
N TRP A 20 1.52 -8.64 -23.13
CA TRP A 20 0.43 -8.06 -23.92
C TRP A 20 -0.93 -8.17 -23.21
N VAL A 21 -1.13 -9.23 -22.43
CA VAL A 21 -2.35 -9.43 -21.63
C VAL A 21 -2.43 -8.48 -20.43
N GLU A 22 -1.31 -8.09 -19.82
CA GLU A 22 -1.31 -7.06 -18.77
C GLU A 22 -1.32 -5.63 -19.35
N ALA A 23 -0.66 -5.37 -20.49
CA ALA A 23 -0.80 -4.10 -21.21
C ALA A 23 -2.27 -3.81 -21.58
N TRP A 24 -3.00 -4.81 -22.08
CA TRP A 24 -4.44 -4.71 -22.35
C TRP A 24 -5.28 -4.44 -21.09
N LYS A 25 -4.91 -5.02 -19.94
CA LYS A 25 -5.57 -4.73 -18.65
C LYS A 25 -5.30 -3.31 -18.18
N VAL A 26 -4.06 -2.82 -18.30
CA VAL A 26 -3.68 -1.44 -17.94
C VAL A 26 -4.47 -0.43 -18.78
N ILE A 27 -4.57 -0.65 -20.10
CA ILE A 27 -5.37 0.20 -21.01
C ILE A 27 -6.87 0.14 -20.65
N SER A 28 -7.39 -1.01 -20.23
CA SER A 28 -8.80 -1.16 -19.85
C SER A 28 -9.16 -0.63 -18.44
N LEU A 29 -8.16 -0.25 -17.63
CA LEU A 29 -8.32 0.17 -16.22
C LEU A 29 -8.06 1.67 -15.99
N VAL A 30 -8.03 2.49 -17.05
CA VAL A 30 -7.86 3.96 -16.98
C VAL A 30 -9.17 4.64 -16.53
N LEU A 31 -9.61 4.32 -15.31
CA LEU A 31 -10.91 4.73 -14.77
C LEU A 31 -10.93 5.02 -13.25
N VAL A 32 -9.89 5.70 -12.74
CA VAL A 32 -10.03 6.69 -11.66
C VAL A 32 -9.01 7.81 -11.93
N LEU A 33 -9.47 8.99 -12.34
CA LEU A 33 -8.63 10.20 -12.44
C LEU A 33 -9.18 11.24 -11.47
N GLY A 34 -8.55 11.33 -10.31
CA GLY A 34 -8.90 12.24 -9.22
C GLY A 34 -7.74 12.34 -8.24
N ASN A 35 -7.76 13.39 -7.43
CA ASN A 35 -6.81 13.62 -6.35
C ASN A 35 -7.17 12.76 -5.12
N ILE A 36 -6.30 11.82 -4.78
CA ILE A 36 -6.60 10.73 -3.85
C ILE A 36 -5.71 10.85 -2.62
N ALA A 37 -6.32 11.02 -1.45
CA ALA A 37 -5.62 10.99 -0.18
C ALA A 37 -5.41 9.55 0.29
N CYS A 38 -4.16 9.18 0.59
CA CYS A 38 -3.85 7.89 1.20
C CYS A 38 -3.74 8.06 2.72
N ILE A 39 -4.83 7.72 3.43
CA ILE A 39 -4.85 7.74 4.90
C ILE A 39 -4.44 6.35 5.40
N ARG A 40 -3.20 6.25 5.87
CA ARG A 40 -2.61 5.01 6.35
C ARG A 40 -2.39 5.08 7.85
N SER A 41 -2.79 4.03 8.57
CA SER A 41 -2.22 3.85 9.90
C SER A 41 -0.71 3.64 9.77
N GLU A 42 0.11 4.55 10.31
CA GLU A 42 1.57 4.35 10.43
C GLU A 42 1.97 3.15 11.35
N CYS A 43 0.96 2.40 11.81
CA CYS A 43 0.88 1.84 13.14
C CYS A 43 0.15 0.50 13.24
N TYR A 44 0.05 -0.27 12.15
CA TYR A 44 -0.07 -1.74 12.24
C TYR A 44 1.26 -2.35 11.76
N CYS A 45 1.91 -3.24 12.51
CA CYS A 45 1.37 -4.12 13.53
C CYS A 45 1.99 -3.84 14.91
N PRO A 46 1.77 -2.64 15.49
CA PRO A 46 1.75 -2.62 16.95
C PRO A 46 0.58 -1.87 17.63
N TYR A 47 -0.25 -1.08 16.93
CA TYR A 47 -1.46 -0.49 17.55
C TYR A 47 -2.73 -1.34 17.34
N SER A 48 -2.68 -2.34 16.45
CA SER A 48 -3.54 -3.53 16.49
C SER A 48 -3.57 -4.15 17.88
N PHE A 49 -2.38 -4.25 18.48
CA PHE A 49 -2.15 -4.76 19.82
C PHE A 49 -2.47 -3.77 20.94
N TRP A 50 -2.89 -2.54 20.61
CA TRP A 50 -3.34 -1.54 21.59
C TRP A 50 -4.86 -1.42 21.62
N ALA A 51 -5.54 -1.52 20.46
CA ALA A 51 -6.98 -1.81 20.41
C ALA A 51 -7.30 -3.15 21.08
N ILE A 52 -6.37 -4.11 20.97
CA ILE A 52 -6.33 -5.33 21.77
C ILE A 52 -5.57 -5.03 23.06
N SER A 53 -6.16 -4.14 23.87
CA SER A 53 -5.93 -4.16 25.31
C SER A 53 -6.60 -5.41 25.86
N LEU A 54 -5.96 -6.53 25.57
CA LEU A 54 -6.27 -7.86 26.04
C LEU A 54 -4.92 -8.55 26.22
N ILE A 55 -4.54 -8.98 27.41
CA ILE A 55 -5.22 -8.84 28.71
C ILE A 55 -4.82 -10.07 29.54
N PHE A 56 -3.51 -10.34 29.57
CA PHE A 56 -2.82 -11.40 30.29
C PHE A 56 -2.95 -12.85 29.77
N VAL A 57 -2.17 -13.66 30.49
CA VAL A 57 -1.85 -15.11 30.51
C VAL A 57 -2.65 -16.07 29.62
N LEU A 58 -1.93 -17.12 29.18
CA LEU A 58 -2.43 -18.39 28.63
C LEU A 58 -3.25 -19.20 29.67
N SER A 59 -4.33 -18.64 30.19
CA SER A 59 -5.21 -19.27 31.16
C SER A 59 -6.66 -19.14 30.70
N GLY A 60 -7.09 -20.06 29.83
CA GLY A 60 -8.47 -20.11 29.31
C GLY A 60 -8.62 -20.42 27.83
N ILE A 61 -7.55 -20.51 27.04
CA ILE A 61 -7.64 -20.99 25.64
C ILE A 61 -7.95 -22.49 25.68
N THR A 62 -9.22 -22.82 25.49
CA THR A 62 -9.66 -24.18 25.17
C THR A 62 -8.99 -24.65 23.88
N ARG A 63 -8.72 -25.95 23.76
CA ARG A 63 -8.09 -26.55 22.57
C ARG A 63 -9.00 -26.53 21.32
N ASP A 64 -10.14 -25.86 21.38
CA ASP A 64 -11.04 -25.74 20.25
C ASP A 64 -10.59 -24.59 19.35
N ASP A 65 -10.03 -24.98 18.21
CA ASP A 65 -9.45 -24.11 17.19
C ASP A 65 -10.51 -23.45 16.29
N SER A 66 -11.82 -23.70 16.56
CA SER A 66 -12.95 -23.29 15.71
C SER A 66 -13.68 -22.02 16.18
N GLU A 67 -13.69 -21.70 17.48
CA GLU A 67 -14.35 -20.51 18.01
C GLU A 67 -13.38 -19.33 18.24
N LEU A 68 -13.87 -18.10 18.03
CA LEU A 68 -13.13 -16.89 18.38
C LEU A 68 -13.18 -16.68 19.90
N PRO A 69 -12.03 -16.53 20.59
CA PRO A 69 -12.01 -16.33 22.02
C PRO A 69 -12.68 -15.00 22.40
N LYS A 70 -13.49 -15.03 23.46
CA LYS A 70 -14.11 -13.82 24.03
C LYS A 70 -13.02 -12.90 24.63
N LEU A 71 -13.33 -11.60 24.70
CA LEU A 71 -12.50 -10.68 25.47
C LEU A 71 -12.72 -10.98 26.97
N PRO A 72 -11.67 -11.11 27.80
CA PRO A 72 -11.77 -11.20 29.24
C PRO A 72 -12.09 -9.84 29.86
N ASP A 73 -12.67 -9.86 31.06
CA ASP A 73 -13.12 -8.66 31.77
C ASP A 73 -12.03 -7.98 32.62
N ASP A 74 -10.87 -8.63 32.85
CA ASP A 74 -9.77 -8.10 33.68
C ASP A 74 -8.90 -7.04 32.96
N GLN A 75 -8.40 -6.07 33.72
CA GLN A 75 -7.69 -4.86 33.25
C GLN A 75 -6.15 -4.89 33.49
N ASN A 76 -5.60 -5.97 34.05
CA ASN A 76 -4.16 -6.18 34.34
C ASN A 76 -3.21 -5.94 33.12
N GLU A 77 -2.01 -5.34 33.20
CA GLU A 77 -1.10 -5.23 32.02
C GLU A 77 -0.23 -6.47 31.71
N GLY A 78 -0.58 -7.19 30.64
CA GLY A 78 -0.06 -8.52 30.29
C GLY A 78 1.23 -8.57 29.49
N ILE A 79 1.95 -9.69 29.58
CA ILE A 79 3.34 -9.84 29.08
C ILE A 79 3.48 -9.46 27.60
N LEU A 80 2.69 -10.06 26.70
CA LEU A 80 2.80 -9.79 25.26
C LEU A 80 2.41 -8.34 24.90
N PRO A 81 1.23 -7.80 25.31
CA PRO A 81 0.91 -6.39 25.14
C PRO A 81 1.98 -5.43 25.69
N ARG A 82 2.52 -5.70 26.89
CA ARG A 82 3.55 -4.89 27.54
C ARG A 82 4.86 -4.86 26.74
N GLN A 83 5.31 -6.00 26.21
CA GLN A 83 6.52 -6.04 25.37
C GLN A 83 6.31 -5.28 24.05
N ILE A 84 5.13 -5.41 23.43
CA ILE A 84 4.81 -4.69 22.20
C ILE A 84 4.73 -3.18 22.46
N ARG A 85 4.11 -2.77 23.57
CA ARG A 85 4.09 -1.37 24.01
C ARG A 85 5.49 -0.78 24.13
N ILE A 86 6.44 -1.50 24.76
CA ILE A 86 7.83 -1.05 24.88
C ILE A 86 8.49 -0.87 23.50
N LEU A 87 8.18 -1.73 22.52
CA LEU A 87 8.68 -1.57 21.14
C LEU A 87 8.05 -0.35 20.44
N VAL A 88 6.77 -0.07 20.67
CA VAL A 88 6.07 1.13 20.16
C VAL A 88 6.66 2.41 20.70
N GLU A 89 6.77 2.51 22.03
CA GLU A 89 7.27 3.69 22.72
C GLU A 89 8.69 4.00 22.21
N ARG A 90 9.58 2.99 22.18
CA ARG A 90 10.92 3.13 21.58
C ARG A 90 10.91 3.54 20.10
N ARG A 91 9.95 3.06 19.30
CA ARG A 91 9.83 3.47 17.88
C ARG A 91 9.37 4.93 17.78
N ARG A 92 8.44 5.36 18.63
CA ARG A 92 7.97 6.75 18.72
C ARG A 92 9.10 7.70 19.15
N ASP A 93 9.91 7.29 20.13
CA ASP A 93 11.08 8.06 20.57
C ASP A 93 12.10 8.24 19.43
N VAL A 94 12.44 7.17 18.70
CA VAL A 94 13.34 7.25 17.53
C VAL A 94 12.74 8.14 16.44
N LYS A 95 11.43 8.03 16.14
CA LYS A 95 10.75 8.93 15.19
C LYS A 95 10.76 10.39 15.65
N ASN A 96 10.68 10.66 16.95
CA ASN A 96 10.76 12.02 17.49
C ASN A 96 12.19 12.60 17.38
N LEU A 97 13.22 11.78 17.63
CA LEU A 97 14.61 12.18 17.39
C LEU A 97 14.85 12.57 15.92
N MET A 98 14.29 11.80 14.97
CA MET A 98 14.41 12.07 13.52
C MET A 98 13.83 13.43 13.07
N LYS A 99 12.96 14.06 13.85
CA LYS A 99 12.39 15.40 13.56
C LYS A 99 13.35 16.55 13.85
N SER A 100 14.50 16.29 14.49
CA SER A 100 15.48 17.33 14.78
C SER A 100 16.24 17.75 13.52
N ASP A 101 16.26 19.05 13.21
CA ASP A 101 17.00 19.60 12.06
C ASP A 101 18.52 19.49 12.20
N LYS A 102 19.03 19.30 13.42
CA LYS A 102 20.46 19.24 13.74
C LYS A 102 21.12 17.90 13.38
N LEU A 103 20.39 16.96 12.78
CA LEU A 103 20.91 15.63 12.45
C LEU A 103 21.65 15.61 11.11
N SER A 104 22.82 14.96 11.09
CA SER A 104 23.50 14.64 9.85
C SER A 104 22.75 13.57 9.05
N GLU A 105 22.95 13.53 7.73
CA GLU A 105 22.31 12.56 6.85
C GLU A 105 22.57 11.11 7.31
N HIS A 106 23.81 10.80 7.69
CA HIS A 106 24.18 9.49 8.25
C HIS A 106 23.40 9.16 9.54
N GLN A 107 23.17 10.13 10.44
CA GLN A 107 22.35 9.92 11.64
C GLN A 107 20.87 9.70 11.29
N ARG A 108 20.33 10.45 10.32
CA ARG A 108 18.96 10.25 9.82
C ARG A 108 18.77 8.84 9.26
N GLN A 109 19.73 8.36 8.47
CA GLN A 109 19.74 6.99 7.93
C GLN A 109 19.83 5.94 9.05
N GLN A 110 20.72 6.10 10.03
CA GLN A 110 20.82 5.19 11.18
C GLN A 110 19.51 5.12 11.99
N TYR A 111 18.85 6.25 12.25
CA TYR A 111 17.56 6.26 12.94
C TYR A 111 16.44 5.66 12.07
N ASN A 112 16.46 5.85 10.75
CA ASN A 112 15.50 5.21 9.86
C ASN A 112 15.63 3.68 9.88
N VAL A 113 16.86 3.15 9.81
CA VAL A 113 17.13 1.71 9.98
C VAL A 113 16.64 1.22 11.35
N ARG A 114 16.89 1.99 12.42
CA ARG A 114 16.46 1.63 13.79
C ARG A 114 14.93 1.60 13.94
N GLN A 115 14.18 2.59 13.42
CA GLN A 115 12.71 2.56 13.50
C GLN A 115 12.12 1.44 12.62
N MET A 116 12.75 1.13 11.49
CA MET A 116 12.35 0.03 10.61
C MET A 116 12.58 -1.34 11.26
N ALA A 117 13.71 -1.53 11.96
CA ALA A 117 13.97 -2.73 12.74
C ALA A 117 12.95 -2.91 13.88
N LEU A 118 12.64 -1.84 14.63
CA LEU A 118 11.61 -1.89 15.68
C LEU A 118 10.21 -2.23 15.11
N LYS A 119 9.85 -1.66 13.95
CA LYS A 119 8.61 -1.99 13.22
C LYS A 119 8.59 -3.47 12.81
N LEU A 120 9.68 -3.98 12.23
CA LEU A 120 9.77 -5.37 11.79
C LEU A 120 9.65 -6.34 12.96
N THR A 121 10.35 -6.08 14.08
CA THR A 121 10.27 -6.92 15.28
C THR A 121 8.85 -7.00 15.85
N ALA A 122 8.15 -5.87 15.96
CA ALA A 122 6.77 -5.86 16.43
C ALA A 122 5.82 -6.59 15.45
N ASN A 123 5.99 -6.39 14.15
CA ASN A 123 5.22 -7.09 13.13
C ASN A 123 5.45 -8.62 13.16
N SER A 124 6.68 -9.07 13.41
CA SER A 124 7.00 -10.49 13.54
C SER A 124 6.38 -11.14 14.78
N MET A 125 6.12 -10.40 15.87
CA MET A 125 5.44 -10.95 17.05
C MET A 125 4.03 -11.46 16.74
N TYR A 126 3.27 -10.78 15.86
CA TYR A 126 2.00 -11.30 15.35
C TYR A 126 2.20 -12.57 14.52
N GLY A 127 3.20 -12.56 13.62
CA GLY A 127 3.53 -13.70 12.76
C GLY A 127 3.83 -14.98 13.54
N CYS A 128 4.52 -14.87 14.68
CA CYS A 128 4.78 -15.98 15.60
C CYS A 128 3.49 -16.64 16.13
N LEU A 129 2.44 -15.88 16.44
CA LEU A 129 1.17 -16.42 16.93
C LEU A 129 0.43 -17.24 15.85
N GLY A 130 0.56 -16.84 14.58
CA GLY A 130 -0.08 -17.49 13.44
C GLY A 130 0.71 -18.65 12.82
N PHE A 131 1.97 -18.86 13.20
CA PHE A 131 2.86 -19.84 12.56
C PHE A 131 2.86 -21.19 13.32
N PRO A 132 2.39 -22.30 12.71
CA PRO A 132 2.22 -23.59 13.42
C PRO A 132 3.48 -24.18 14.05
N HIS A 133 4.67 -23.89 13.50
CA HIS A 133 5.94 -24.38 14.04
C HIS A 133 6.59 -23.40 15.03
N CYS A 134 5.91 -22.32 15.43
CA CYS A 134 6.40 -21.43 16.47
C CYS A 134 6.15 -22.03 17.87
N ARG A 135 7.13 -21.89 18.78
CA ARG A 135 6.96 -22.21 20.20
C ARG A 135 5.83 -21.43 20.88
N PHE A 136 5.43 -20.28 20.30
CA PHE A 136 4.37 -19.40 20.79
C PHE A 136 3.13 -19.40 19.86
N TYR A 137 2.92 -20.48 19.10
CA TYR A 137 1.74 -20.63 18.25
C TYR A 137 0.44 -20.54 19.06
N ALA A 138 -0.46 -19.65 18.62
CA ALA A 138 -1.74 -19.35 19.26
C ALA A 138 -2.74 -18.86 18.21
N LYS A 139 -3.15 -19.76 17.31
CA LYS A 139 -4.08 -19.46 16.20
C LYS A 139 -5.39 -18.75 16.62
N PRO A 140 -6.07 -19.10 17.73
CA PRO A 140 -7.27 -18.36 18.16
C PRO A 140 -6.98 -16.89 18.48
N LEU A 141 -5.80 -16.58 19.05
CA LEU A 141 -5.37 -15.21 19.33
C LEU A 141 -5.02 -14.46 18.04
N ALA A 142 -4.32 -15.10 17.10
CA ALA A 142 -4.06 -14.52 15.77
C ALA A 142 -5.38 -14.23 15.01
N ALA A 143 -6.34 -15.15 15.06
CA ALA A 143 -7.66 -14.98 14.46
C ALA A 143 -8.42 -13.79 15.06
N LEU A 144 -8.46 -13.68 16.40
CA LEU A 144 -9.04 -12.53 17.11
C LEU A 144 -8.39 -11.20 16.67
N ILE A 145 -7.06 -11.17 16.58
CA ILE A 145 -6.31 -9.98 16.12
C ILE A 145 -6.77 -9.54 14.72
N THR A 146 -6.82 -10.48 13.77
CA THR A 146 -7.26 -10.13 12.40
C THR A 146 -8.74 -9.73 12.34
N SER A 147 -9.60 -10.30 13.18
CA SER A 147 -11.03 -9.99 13.20
C SER A 147 -11.27 -8.57 13.68
N ARG A 148 -10.64 -8.16 14.79
CA ARG A 148 -10.72 -6.78 15.30
C ARG A 148 -10.08 -5.77 14.34
N GLY A 149 -8.98 -6.14 13.67
CA GLY A 149 -8.39 -5.30 12.61
C GLY A 149 -9.36 -5.04 11.45
N ARG A 150 -10.06 -6.07 10.97
CA ARG A 150 -11.09 -5.93 9.92
C ARG A 150 -12.28 -5.09 10.38
N GLU A 151 -12.77 -5.30 11.60
CA GLU A 151 -13.87 -4.53 12.19
C GLU A 151 -13.55 -3.03 12.27
N ILE A 152 -12.35 -2.68 12.75
CA ILE A 152 -11.87 -1.29 12.80
C ILE A 152 -11.75 -0.69 11.38
N LEU A 153 -11.23 -1.46 10.41
CA LEU A 153 -11.11 -0.99 9.02
C LEU A 153 -12.48 -0.72 8.39
N MET A 154 -13.46 -1.60 8.61
CA MET A 154 -14.85 -1.42 8.16
C MET A 154 -15.52 -0.22 8.85
N HIS A 155 -15.39 -0.09 10.18
CA HIS A 155 -15.90 1.07 10.91
C HIS A 155 -15.28 2.39 10.41
N THR A 156 -13.98 2.38 10.09
CA THR A 156 -13.29 3.54 9.51
C THR A 156 -13.83 3.88 8.12
N LYS A 157 -14.06 2.87 7.26
CA LYS A 157 -14.71 3.04 5.95
C LYS A 157 -16.09 3.70 6.09
N ASP A 158 -16.94 3.15 6.96
CA ASP A 158 -18.29 3.64 7.19
C ASP A 158 -18.30 5.08 7.74
N LEU A 159 -17.31 5.45 8.57
CA LEU A 159 -17.14 6.83 9.06
C LEU A 159 -16.77 7.80 7.93
N VAL A 160 -15.89 7.40 7.01
CA VAL A 160 -15.49 8.23 5.86
C VAL A 160 -16.64 8.40 4.87
N GLU A 161 -17.36 7.32 4.56
CA GLU A 161 -18.51 7.35 3.63
C GLU A 161 -19.67 8.19 4.19
N LYS A 162 -19.90 8.18 5.51
CA LYS A 162 -20.88 9.08 6.17
C LYS A 162 -20.54 10.56 6.06
N GLN A 163 -19.28 10.91 5.77
CA GLN A 163 -18.86 12.30 5.51
C GLN A 163 -18.96 12.67 4.02
N GLY A 164 -19.46 11.76 3.16
CA GLY A 164 -19.64 12.00 1.73
C GLY A 164 -18.41 11.68 0.86
N TYR A 165 -17.35 11.08 1.42
CA TYR A 165 -16.13 10.75 0.68
C TYR A 165 -16.09 9.27 0.27
N ALA A 166 -15.58 8.99 -0.93
CA ALA A 166 -15.51 7.62 -1.46
C ALA A 166 -14.23 6.90 -1.05
N VAL A 167 -14.35 5.73 -0.40
CA VAL A 167 -13.21 4.86 -0.09
C VAL A 167 -12.94 3.94 -1.27
N ILE A 168 -11.96 4.30 -2.10
CA ILE A 168 -11.65 3.58 -3.34
C ILE A 168 -10.80 2.32 -3.13
N TYR A 169 -10.06 2.24 -2.02
CA TYR A 169 -9.21 1.10 -1.69
C TYR A 169 -9.04 0.92 -0.19
N GLY A 170 -8.81 -0.33 0.23
CA GLY A 170 -8.36 -0.64 1.57
C GLY A 170 -7.57 -1.95 1.61
N ASP A 171 -6.49 -1.97 2.37
CA ASP A 171 -5.65 -3.15 2.60
C ASP A 171 -5.13 -3.15 4.02
N THR A 172 -5.54 -4.17 4.79
CA THR A 172 -5.07 -4.56 6.13
C THR A 172 -5.13 -3.48 7.23
N ASP A 173 -4.47 -2.35 7.03
CA ASP A 173 -4.26 -1.22 7.94
C ASP A 173 -4.32 0.17 7.26
N SER A 174 -4.67 0.19 5.98
CA SER A 174 -4.64 1.37 5.11
C SER A 174 -5.97 1.55 4.37
N ILE A 175 -6.37 2.81 4.17
CA ILE A 175 -7.48 3.19 3.29
C ILE A 175 -7.04 4.30 2.34
N MET A 176 -7.54 4.26 1.10
CA MET A 176 -7.38 5.35 0.14
C MET A 176 -8.75 5.96 -0.11
N ILE A 177 -8.79 7.29 -0.04
CA ILE A 177 -10.00 8.08 -0.08
C ILE A 177 -9.88 8.99 -1.29
N ASP A 178 -10.83 8.89 -2.22
CA ASP A 178 -10.98 9.91 -3.25
C ASP A 178 -11.58 11.16 -2.59
N THR A 179 -10.86 12.26 -2.69
CA THR A 179 -11.26 13.52 -2.06
C THR A 179 -12.09 14.38 -3.00
N GLY A 180 -11.96 14.20 -4.32
CA GLY A 180 -12.53 15.12 -5.32
C GLY A 180 -11.98 16.56 -5.24
N LEU A 181 -10.85 16.80 -4.56
CA LEU A 181 -10.30 18.14 -4.30
C LEU A 181 -8.94 18.34 -4.96
N ASP A 182 -8.78 19.41 -5.73
CA ASP A 182 -7.52 19.70 -6.45
C ASP A 182 -6.50 20.51 -5.64
N ASP A 183 -6.93 21.19 -4.57
CA ASP A 183 -6.05 21.93 -3.65
C ASP A 183 -5.54 21.03 -2.53
N LEU A 184 -4.23 20.84 -2.49
CA LEU A 184 -3.57 20.03 -1.47
C LEU A 184 -3.81 20.57 -0.05
N ASN A 185 -4.03 21.88 0.13
CA ASN A 185 -4.28 22.48 1.45
C ASN A 185 -5.65 22.12 2.00
N GLN A 186 -6.68 22.03 1.15
CA GLN A 186 -7.97 21.44 1.50
C GLN A 186 -7.85 19.93 1.77
N VAL A 187 -7.12 19.18 0.93
CA VAL A 187 -6.87 17.74 1.15
C VAL A 187 -6.18 17.47 2.49
N LYS A 188 -5.18 18.28 2.87
CA LYS A 188 -4.51 18.22 4.18
C LYS A 188 -5.49 18.46 5.33
N LYS A 189 -6.29 19.52 5.26
CA LYS A 189 -7.31 19.85 6.28
C LYS A 189 -8.28 18.70 6.48
N LEU A 190 -8.83 18.16 5.39
CA LEU A 190 -9.70 16.99 5.39
C LEU A 190 -9.01 15.77 6.01
N GLY A 191 -7.77 15.47 5.62
CA GLY A 191 -7.00 14.37 6.19
C GLY A 191 -6.80 14.49 7.71
N PHE A 192 -6.52 15.70 8.22
CA PHE A 192 -6.41 15.95 9.65
C PHE A 192 -7.75 15.85 10.39
N GLU A 193 -8.86 16.26 9.76
CA GLU A 193 -10.21 16.12 10.30
C GLU A 193 -10.63 14.65 10.40
N LEU A 194 -10.46 13.88 9.33
CA LEU A 194 -10.71 12.43 9.31
C LEU A 194 -9.84 11.70 10.35
N LYS A 195 -8.52 12.02 10.42
CA LYS A 195 -7.61 11.52 11.46
C LYS A 195 -8.16 11.80 12.86
N ARG A 196 -8.60 13.04 13.14
CA ARG A 196 -9.14 13.44 14.44
C ARG A 196 -10.43 12.69 14.79
N MET A 197 -11.33 12.49 13.83
CA MET A 197 -12.59 11.77 14.04
C MET A 197 -12.33 10.29 14.38
N VAL A 198 -11.52 9.60 13.58
CA VAL A 198 -11.26 8.17 13.80
C VAL A 198 -10.46 7.92 15.08
N ASN A 199 -9.46 8.76 15.37
CA ASN A 199 -8.70 8.65 16.62
C ASN A 199 -9.56 8.98 17.87
N LYS A 200 -10.65 9.75 17.73
CA LYS A 200 -11.64 9.94 18.81
C LYS A 200 -12.47 8.68 19.08
N CYS A 201 -12.78 7.90 18.04
CA CYS A 201 -13.47 6.61 18.17
C CYS A 201 -12.60 5.53 18.82
N HIS A 202 -11.27 5.62 18.68
CA HIS A 202 -10.35 4.58 19.13
C HIS A 202 -9.24 5.15 20.04
N LYS A 203 -9.49 5.20 21.37
CA LYS A 203 -8.56 5.69 22.41
C LYS A 203 -7.10 5.19 22.33
N LYS A 204 -6.90 4.06 21.67
CA LYS A 204 -5.67 3.27 21.65
C LYS A 204 -5.19 2.95 20.22
N LEU A 205 -5.77 3.58 19.20
CA LEU A 205 -5.30 3.51 17.82
C LEU A 205 -5.05 4.93 17.31
N GLU A 206 -3.87 5.13 16.73
CA GLU A 206 -3.52 6.36 16.02
C GLU A 206 -3.44 6.03 14.52
N LEU A 207 -4.39 6.55 13.75
CA LEU A 207 -4.24 6.73 12.31
C LEU A 207 -3.37 7.95 12.03
N ASP A 208 -2.67 7.93 10.90
CA ASP A 208 -1.98 9.10 10.37
C ASP A 208 -2.23 9.24 8.85
N ILE A 209 -1.58 10.20 8.21
CA ILE A 209 -1.58 10.40 6.76
C ILE A 209 -0.22 9.94 6.25
N ASP A 210 -0.17 8.96 5.33
CA ASP A 210 1.11 8.51 4.73
C ASP A 210 1.58 9.53 3.68
N GLY A 211 0.64 10.01 2.88
CA GLY A 211 0.87 10.90 1.75
C GLY A 211 -0.40 11.10 0.92
N VAL A 212 -0.30 11.96 -0.08
CA VAL A 212 -1.38 12.27 -1.03
C VAL A 212 -0.90 11.91 -2.43
N TYR A 213 -1.74 11.22 -3.21
CA TYR A 213 -1.47 10.91 -4.60
C TYR A 213 -2.23 11.89 -5.51
N LYS A 214 -1.49 12.65 -6.33
CA LYS A 214 -2.07 13.57 -7.33
C LYS A 214 -2.72 12.83 -8.51
N ARG A 215 -2.24 11.61 -8.77
CA ARG A 215 -2.87 10.60 -9.63
C ARG A 215 -2.61 9.21 -9.06
N LEU A 216 -3.58 8.31 -9.19
CA LEU A 216 -3.45 6.90 -8.83
C LEU A 216 -3.97 6.01 -9.95
N LEU A 217 -3.17 5.02 -10.37
CA LEU A 217 -3.57 3.91 -11.22
C LEU A 217 -3.75 2.67 -10.34
N LEU A 218 -4.98 2.37 -9.95
CA LEU A 218 -5.34 1.19 -9.16
C LEU A 218 -5.78 0.06 -10.09
N LEU A 219 -4.94 -0.98 -10.25
CA LEU A 219 -5.25 -2.10 -11.14
C LEU A 219 -5.95 -3.25 -10.42
N LYS A 220 -5.40 -3.69 -9.29
CA LYS A 220 -5.90 -4.79 -8.45
C LYS A 220 -5.47 -4.60 -7.00
N LYS A 221 -6.00 -5.43 -6.10
CA LYS A 221 -5.49 -5.52 -4.72
C LYS A 221 -3.97 -5.71 -4.71
N LYS A 222 -3.28 -4.84 -3.98
CA LYS A 222 -1.81 -4.73 -3.88
C LYS A 222 -1.07 -4.50 -5.21
N LYS A 223 -1.77 -4.05 -6.27
CA LYS A 223 -1.19 -3.66 -7.57
C LYS A 223 -1.64 -2.26 -7.95
N TYR A 224 -0.80 -1.26 -7.67
CA TYR A 224 -1.07 0.15 -8.01
C TYR A 224 0.21 0.93 -8.32
N ALA A 225 0.04 2.04 -9.06
CA ALA A 225 1.03 3.10 -9.18
C ALA A 225 0.40 4.44 -8.79
N GLY A 226 1.18 5.36 -8.22
CA GLY A 226 0.71 6.68 -7.86
C GLY A 226 1.79 7.75 -8.00
N LEU A 227 1.37 8.98 -8.21
CA LEU A 227 2.22 10.16 -8.15
C LEU A 227 2.06 10.80 -6.76
N ALA A 228 2.91 10.40 -5.82
CA ALA A 228 2.91 10.90 -4.45
C ALA A 228 3.41 12.35 -4.41
N VAL A 229 2.84 13.17 -3.53
CA VAL A 229 3.22 14.59 -3.33
C VAL A 229 3.74 14.77 -1.91
N ASP A 230 4.84 15.51 -1.74
CA ASP A 230 5.33 15.89 -0.41
C ASP A 230 4.33 16.84 0.27
N LEU A 231 3.92 16.52 1.50
CA LEU A 231 2.99 17.33 2.27
C LEU A 231 3.55 18.73 2.60
N ASN A 232 4.86 18.96 2.49
CA ASN A 232 5.49 20.25 2.76
C ASN A 232 5.80 21.04 1.47
N ASP A 233 5.83 20.37 0.31
CA ASP A 233 6.30 20.95 -0.95
C ASP A 233 5.59 20.31 -2.14
N GLU A 234 4.57 21.01 -2.67
CA GLU A 234 3.72 20.47 -3.75
C GLU A 234 4.48 20.30 -5.08
N THR A 235 5.66 20.89 -5.22
CA THR A 235 6.51 20.74 -6.40
C THR A 235 7.29 19.43 -6.40
N LYS A 236 7.49 18.83 -5.22
CA LYS A 236 8.14 17.53 -5.07
C LYS A 236 7.10 16.42 -5.24
N MET A 237 7.21 15.73 -6.37
CA MET A 237 6.38 14.57 -6.69
C MET A 237 7.25 13.34 -6.95
N GLU A 238 6.92 12.23 -6.31
CA GLU A 238 7.61 10.93 -6.48
C GLU A 238 6.66 9.90 -7.09
N ARG A 239 7.16 9.10 -8.04
CA ARG A 239 6.38 7.98 -8.62
C ARG A 239 6.54 6.74 -7.76
N GLU A 240 5.49 6.36 -7.05
CA GLU A 240 5.46 5.15 -6.23
C GLU A 240 4.75 4.00 -6.96
N MET A 241 5.34 2.82 -6.96
CA MET A 241 4.77 1.61 -7.59
C MET A 241 4.79 0.44 -6.61
N LYS A 242 3.64 -0.23 -6.43
CA LYS A 242 3.51 -1.40 -5.55
C LYS A 242 2.92 -2.58 -6.30
N GLY A 243 3.62 -3.73 -6.22
CA GLY A 243 3.15 -5.04 -6.70
C GLY A 243 2.86 -5.18 -8.19
N LEU A 244 3.10 -4.13 -8.99
CA LEU A 244 3.10 -4.21 -10.45
C LEU A 244 4.11 -5.25 -10.93
N ASP A 245 3.83 -5.85 -12.08
CA ASP A 245 4.72 -6.88 -12.61
C ASP A 245 6.09 -6.32 -13.02
N ILE A 246 6.13 -5.03 -13.36
CA ILE A 246 7.31 -4.20 -13.62
C ILE A 246 8.30 -4.16 -12.44
N VAL A 247 7.84 -4.23 -11.18
CA VAL A 247 8.73 -4.22 -10.00
C VAL A 247 9.21 -5.62 -9.59
N ARG A 248 8.79 -6.68 -10.30
CA ARG A 248 9.19 -8.06 -9.97
C ARG A 248 10.49 -8.46 -10.66
N ARG A 249 11.26 -9.35 -10.04
CA ARG A 249 12.54 -9.83 -10.62
C ARG A 249 12.35 -10.76 -11.83
N ASP A 250 11.27 -11.52 -11.88
CA ASP A 250 10.92 -12.55 -12.88
C ASP A 250 10.39 -12.01 -14.23
N TRP A 251 10.70 -10.76 -14.57
CA TRP A 251 10.37 -10.12 -15.85
C TRP A 251 11.62 -9.58 -16.53
N SER A 252 11.62 -9.58 -17.87
CA SER A 252 12.73 -9.08 -18.68
C SER A 252 12.97 -7.59 -18.44
N VAL A 253 14.23 -7.15 -18.52
CA VAL A 253 14.58 -5.73 -18.36
C VAL A 253 13.82 -4.87 -19.37
N LEU A 254 13.70 -5.32 -20.62
CA LEU A 254 12.90 -4.67 -21.67
C LEU A 254 11.46 -4.37 -21.22
N ALA A 255 10.76 -5.39 -20.70
CA ALA A 255 9.37 -5.26 -20.27
C ALA A 255 9.22 -4.31 -19.07
N LYS A 256 10.25 -4.20 -18.22
CA LYS A 256 10.28 -3.26 -17.11
C LYS A 256 10.48 -1.84 -17.59
N ASP A 257 11.42 -1.62 -18.50
CA ASP A 257 11.73 -0.29 -19.04
C ASP A 257 10.50 0.31 -19.74
N ILE A 258 9.91 -0.43 -20.70
CA ILE A 258 8.69 -0.02 -21.41
C ILE A 258 7.52 0.17 -20.43
N GLY A 259 7.37 -0.71 -19.46
CA GLY A 259 6.31 -0.60 -18.46
C GLY A 259 6.46 0.64 -17.56
N ASN A 260 7.67 0.97 -17.13
CA ASN A 260 7.98 2.18 -16.37
C ASN A 260 7.76 3.46 -17.21
N GLU A 261 8.04 3.39 -18.51
CA GLU A 261 7.78 4.46 -19.48
C GLU A 261 6.28 4.72 -19.60
N ILE A 262 5.47 3.68 -19.90
CA ILE A 262 4.01 3.76 -20.04
C ILE A 262 3.34 4.21 -18.73
N VAL A 263 3.75 3.67 -17.57
CA VAL A 263 3.25 4.13 -16.26
C VAL A 263 3.64 5.59 -16.00
N GLY A 264 4.81 6.02 -16.46
CA GLY A 264 5.22 7.42 -16.46
C GLY A 264 4.30 8.31 -17.29
N MET A 265 3.93 7.89 -18.50
CA MET A 265 2.97 8.61 -19.35
C MET A 265 1.59 8.69 -18.69
N ILE A 266 1.06 7.59 -18.13
CA ILE A 266 -0.27 7.57 -17.49
C ILE A 266 -0.34 8.50 -16.27
N LEU A 267 0.74 8.56 -15.48
CA LEU A 267 0.85 9.45 -14.33
C LEU A 267 1.23 10.91 -14.70
N SER A 268 1.56 11.20 -15.97
CA SER A 268 1.97 12.55 -16.38
C SER A 268 0.80 13.54 -16.35
N LEU A 269 0.99 14.70 -15.73
CA LEU A 269 -0.11 15.65 -15.50
C LEU A 269 -0.58 16.40 -16.76
N SER A 270 0.25 16.41 -17.81
CA SER A 270 0.14 17.30 -18.98
C SER A 270 -0.77 16.80 -20.11
N THR A 271 -0.99 15.49 -20.21
CA THR A 271 -1.53 14.87 -21.43
C THR A 271 -3.02 14.52 -21.26
N GLY A 272 -3.83 14.80 -22.30
CA GLY A 272 -5.24 14.40 -22.34
C GLY A 272 -5.42 12.88 -22.46
N ARG A 273 -6.59 12.33 -22.13
CA ARG A 273 -6.81 10.87 -22.17
C ARG A 273 -6.62 10.27 -23.57
N ASP A 274 -7.16 10.89 -24.60
CA ASP A 274 -7.13 10.34 -25.96
C ASP A 274 -5.73 10.46 -26.57
N GLU A 275 -5.08 11.61 -26.33
CA GLU A 275 -3.67 11.88 -26.68
C GLU A 275 -2.70 10.91 -25.97
N LEU A 276 -2.94 10.60 -24.68
CA LEU A 276 -2.18 9.61 -23.92
C LEU A 276 -2.30 8.21 -24.53
N VAL A 277 -3.50 7.83 -24.98
CA VAL A 277 -3.74 6.53 -25.60
C VAL A 277 -3.01 6.41 -26.94
N GLU A 278 -3.02 7.44 -27.79
CA GLU A 278 -2.27 7.38 -29.05
C GLU A 278 -0.75 7.36 -28.80
N HIS A 279 -0.21 8.18 -27.89
CA HIS A 279 1.22 8.12 -27.53
C HIS A 279 1.65 6.72 -27.03
N ILE A 280 0.83 6.05 -26.22
CA ILE A 280 1.10 4.67 -25.79
C ILE A 280 1.07 3.71 -26.98
N HIS A 281 0.12 3.86 -27.91
CA HIS A 281 0.06 3.04 -29.12
C HIS A 281 1.26 3.27 -30.05
N GLU A 282 1.65 4.51 -30.30
CA GLU A 282 2.84 4.87 -31.08
C GLU A 282 4.11 4.27 -30.46
N ARG A 283 4.29 4.41 -29.14
CA ARG A 283 5.45 3.84 -28.46
C ARG A 283 5.49 2.32 -28.55
N LEU A 284 4.36 1.63 -28.40
CA LEU A 284 4.27 0.17 -28.57
C LEU A 284 4.52 -0.28 -30.03
N ARG A 285 4.11 0.51 -31.02
CA ARG A 285 4.46 0.29 -32.45
C ARG A 285 5.97 0.47 -32.67
N ALA A 286 6.59 1.49 -32.08
CA ALA A 286 8.03 1.74 -32.16
C ALA A 286 8.86 0.60 -31.53
N VAL A 287 8.54 0.20 -30.30
CA VAL A 287 9.16 -0.96 -29.63
C VAL A 287 9.07 -2.22 -30.49
N ARG A 288 7.90 -2.47 -31.10
CA ARG A 288 7.75 -3.62 -32.00
C ARG A 288 8.72 -3.54 -33.18
N LYS A 289 8.86 -2.36 -33.80
CA LYS A 289 9.79 -2.16 -34.90
C LYS A 289 11.25 -2.37 -34.44
N GLU A 290 11.64 -1.82 -33.29
CA GLU A 290 12.97 -2.04 -32.68
C GLU A 290 13.27 -3.53 -32.47
N LEU A 291 12.25 -4.33 -32.11
CA LEU A 291 12.36 -5.79 -31.96
C LEU A 291 12.43 -6.53 -33.30
N ASP A 292 11.54 -6.20 -34.23
CA ASP A 292 11.47 -6.82 -35.56
C ASP A 292 12.75 -6.50 -36.38
N ASP A 293 13.35 -5.31 -36.21
CA ASP A 293 14.62 -4.87 -36.82
C ASP A 293 15.88 -5.37 -36.06
N GLY A 294 15.73 -6.05 -34.91
CA GLY A 294 16.85 -6.61 -34.13
C GLY A 294 17.73 -5.58 -33.42
N LEU A 295 17.21 -4.38 -33.15
CA LEU A 295 17.95 -3.25 -32.56
C LEU A 295 18.07 -3.29 -31.02
N VAL A 296 17.39 -4.25 -30.37
CA VAL A 296 17.36 -4.39 -28.91
C VAL A 296 18.48 -5.29 -28.42
N ASP A 297 19.31 -4.78 -27.50
CA ASP A 297 20.39 -5.53 -26.84
C ASP A 297 19.87 -6.82 -26.16
N MET A 298 20.57 -7.94 -26.40
CA MET A 298 20.27 -9.25 -25.80
C MET A 298 20.17 -9.21 -24.27
N CYS A 299 20.95 -8.36 -23.60
CA CYS A 299 20.89 -8.16 -22.14
C CYS A 299 19.49 -7.71 -21.68
N LYS A 300 18.72 -7.03 -22.53
CA LYS A 300 17.37 -6.56 -22.20
C LYS A 300 16.35 -7.71 -22.08
N PHE A 301 16.64 -8.88 -22.65
CA PHE A 301 15.77 -10.05 -22.59
C PHE A 301 16.02 -10.94 -21.37
N GLU A 302 17.03 -10.66 -20.55
CA GLU A 302 17.38 -11.45 -19.36
C GLU A 302 16.25 -11.49 -18.31
N ILE A 303 15.93 -12.70 -17.83
CA ILE A 303 14.91 -12.94 -16.81
C ILE A 303 15.53 -13.66 -15.61
N MET A 304 15.58 -12.98 -14.47
CA MET A 304 16.01 -13.57 -13.20
C MET A 304 14.85 -14.30 -12.51
N LYS A 305 14.89 -15.63 -12.47
CA LYS A 305 14.02 -16.43 -11.59
C LYS A 305 14.63 -16.58 -10.20
N VAL A 306 13.78 -16.62 -9.19
CA VAL A 306 14.06 -16.93 -7.78
C VAL A 306 13.29 -18.20 -7.43
#